data_AF-A0A1I5S1Z9-F1
#
_entry.id   AF-A0A1I5S1Z9-F1
#
_cell.length_a   1.000
_cell.length_b   1.000
_cell.length_c   1.000
_cell.angle_alpha   90.00
_cell.angle_beta   90.00
_cell.angle_gamma   90.00
#
_symmetry.space_group_name_H-M   'P 1'
#
loop_
_entity.id
_entity.type
_entity.pdbx_description
1 polymer ?
#
loop_
_entity_poly.entity_id
_entity_poly.type
_entity_poly.pdbx_seq_one_letter_code
_entity_poly.pdbx_strand_id
1 'polypeptide(L)'
;MVEFKDEWTQEEFLQAKKKLEKEGKKVLLIDIIAKPIEGADTTLYNPYELKEYPEGSVFVFYCDTGKESKERLPEFRKKFPDKICISLRGGRGYWRKTLRA
;
A
#
# COMPACT_ATOMS: atom_id res chain seq x y z
N MET A 1 14.38 8.42 -8.92
CA MET A 1 13.37 9.00 -7.99
C MET A 1 12.24 7.98 -7.83
N VAL A 2 11.54 7.89 -6.70
CA VAL A 2 10.35 6.98 -6.62
C VAL A 2 9.20 7.67 -7.33
N GLU A 3 8.54 6.97 -8.24
CA GLU A 3 7.40 7.49 -8.99
C GLU A 3 6.09 7.10 -8.29
N PHE A 4 5.32 8.11 -7.86
CA PHE A 4 4.02 7.90 -7.23
C PHE A 4 2.93 7.84 -8.29
N LYS A 5 2.46 6.62 -8.56
CA LYS A 5 1.36 6.31 -9.49
C LYS A 5 0.12 5.91 -8.71
N ASP A 6 -1.02 5.84 -9.39
CA ASP A 6 -2.25 5.29 -8.79
C ASP A 6 -2.11 3.80 -8.45
N GLU A 7 -1.26 3.06 -9.16
CA GLU A 7 -1.01 1.65 -8.92
C GLU A 7 0.48 1.31 -8.92
N TRP A 8 0.86 0.39 -8.04
CA TRP A 8 2.16 -0.27 -8.04
C TRP A 8 2.02 -1.78 -8.17
N THR A 9 2.92 -2.39 -8.93
CA THR A 9 3.19 -3.82 -8.87
C THR A 9 3.85 -4.21 -7.53
N GLN A 10 3.90 -5.51 -7.23
CA GLN A 10 4.67 -6.01 -6.07
C GLN A 10 6.14 -5.57 -6.13
N GLU A 11 6.77 -5.62 -7.31
CA GLU A 11 8.18 -5.21 -7.47
C GLU A 11 8.36 -3.71 -7.19
N GLU A 12 7.51 -2.87 -7.78
CA GLU A 12 7.54 -1.42 -7.52
C GLU A 12 7.33 -1.12 -6.04
N PHE A 13 6.38 -1.78 -5.36
CA PHE A 13 6.17 -1.65 -3.93
C PHE A 13 7.41 -2.02 -3.12
N LEU A 14 8.02 -3.18 -3.38
CA LEU A 14 9.19 -3.67 -2.64
C LEU A 14 10.40 -2.74 -2.80
N GLN A 15 10.66 -2.27 -4.03
CA GLN A 15 11.75 -1.32 -4.31
C GLN A 15 11.49 0.05 -3.70
N ALA A 16 10.25 0.56 -3.82
CA ALA A 16 9.86 1.83 -3.24
C ALA A 16 9.92 1.81 -1.71
N LYS A 17 9.40 0.75 -1.06
CA LYS A 17 9.46 0.56 0.40
C LYS A 17 10.90 0.65 0.89
N LYS A 18 11.80 -0.16 0.32
CA LYS A 18 13.22 -0.16 0.68
C LYS A 18 13.89 1.20 0.54
N LYS A 19 13.52 1.97 -0.49
CA LYS A 19 14.12 3.29 -0.73
C LYS A 19 13.55 4.36 0.20
N LEU A 20 12.23 4.44 0.32
CA LEU A 20 11.55 5.45 1.11
C LEU A 20 11.78 5.26 2.61
N GLU A 21 11.88 4.01 3.08
CA GLU A 21 12.21 3.74 4.48
C GLU A 21 13.63 4.17 4.84
N LYS A 22 14.59 4.07 3.90
CA LYS A 22 15.94 4.65 4.09
C LYS A 22 15.92 6.18 4.17
N GLU A 23 14.92 6.81 3.55
CA GLU A 23 14.67 8.25 3.62
C GLU A 23 13.83 8.64 4.84
N GLY A 24 13.50 7.68 5.73
CA GLY A 24 12.73 7.91 6.96
C GLY A 24 11.21 7.94 6.79
N LYS A 25 10.70 7.65 5.58
CA LYS A 25 9.25 7.60 5.31
C LYS A 25 8.66 6.24 5.65
N LYS A 26 7.44 6.22 6.18
CA LYS A 26 6.69 4.98 6.43
C LYS A 26 6.00 4.51 5.15
N VAL A 27 6.12 3.22 4.84
CA VAL A 27 5.45 2.60 3.69
C VAL A 27 4.72 1.35 4.14
N LEU A 28 3.39 1.35 4.00
CA LEU A 28 2.51 0.30 4.51
C LEU A 28 1.78 -0.42 3.38
N LEU A 29 1.64 -1.74 3.54
CA LEU A 29 0.79 -2.57 2.71
C LEU A 29 -0.51 -2.85 3.47
N ILE A 30 -1.60 -2.24 3.02
CA ILE A 30 -2.85 -2.15 3.77
C ILE A 30 -3.88 -3.14 3.24
N ASP A 31 -4.30 -4.05 4.12
CA ASP A 31 -5.33 -5.04 3.88
C ASP A 31 -6.72 -4.45 4.08
N ILE A 32 -7.50 -4.30 3.01
CA ILE A 32 -8.89 -3.80 3.11
C ILE A 32 -9.94 -4.91 3.21
N ILE A 33 -9.52 -6.19 3.21
CA ILE A 33 -10.42 -7.37 3.15
C ILE A 33 -10.26 -8.33 4.33
N ALA A 34 -9.41 -8.00 5.30
CA ALA A 34 -9.08 -8.86 6.46
C ALA A 34 -8.59 -10.26 6.06
N LYS A 35 -7.82 -10.32 4.97
CA LYS A 35 -7.11 -11.52 4.50
C LYS A 35 -5.65 -11.15 4.25
N PRO A 36 -4.76 -11.31 5.26
CA PRO A 36 -3.35 -10.96 5.13
C PRO A 36 -2.68 -11.75 4.00
N ILE A 37 -1.74 -11.11 3.31
CA ILE A 37 -0.91 -11.78 2.30
C ILE A 37 0.14 -12.61 3.03
N GLU A 38 0.13 -13.92 2.84
CA GLU A 38 1.08 -14.82 3.47
C GLU A 38 2.52 -14.48 3.07
N GLY A 39 3.38 -14.25 4.08
CA GLY A 39 4.78 -13.89 3.88
C GLY A 39 5.01 -12.42 3.53
N ALA A 40 3.99 -11.55 3.62
CA ALA A 40 4.13 -10.10 3.56
C ALA A 40 3.75 -9.46 4.89
N ASP A 41 4.44 -8.37 5.23
CA ASP A 41 4.07 -7.52 6.35
C ASP A 41 2.89 -6.63 5.93
N THR A 42 1.72 -6.88 6.51
CA THR A 42 0.45 -6.23 6.16
C THR A 42 -0.20 -5.61 7.38
N THR A 43 -0.89 -4.49 7.16
CA THR A 43 -1.64 -3.78 8.20
C THR A 43 -3.12 -3.80 7.85
N LEU A 44 -3.97 -4.21 8.79
CA LEU A 44 -5.41 -4.16 8.57
C LEU A 44 -5.89 -2.71 8.41
N TYR A 45 -6.82 -2.48 7.48
CA TYR A 45 -7.40 -1.16 7.29
C TYR A 45 -8.16 -0.70 8.54
N ASN A 46 -7.51 0.17 9.32
CA ASN A 46 -8.11 0.91 10.43
C ASN A 46 -7.88 2.42 10.22
N PRO A 47 -8.91 3.19 9.82
CA PRO A 47 -8.73 4.60 9.54
C PRO A 47 -8.29 5.47 10.71
N TYR A 48 -8.59 5.06 11.95
CA TYR A 48 -8.21 5.82 13.13
C TYR A 48 -6.70 5.71 13.36
N GLU A 49 -6.18 4.48 13.39
CA GLU A 49 -4.73 4.21 13.51
C GLU A 49 -3.96 4.75 12.30
N LEU A 50 -4.48 4.58 11.09
CA LEU A 50 -3.81 5.04 9.87
C LEU A 50 -3.65 6.56 9.81
N LYS A 51 -4.53 7.33 10.46
CA LYS A 51 -4.39 8.79 10.55
C LYS A 51 -3.23 9.23 11.43
N GLU A 52 -2.84 8.41 12.40
CA GLU A 52 -1.75 8.71 13.35
C GLU A 52 -0.35 8.58 12.73
N TYR A 53 -0.26 7.98 11.54
CA TYR A 53 1.01 7.90 10.81
C TYR A 53 1.50 9.29 10.39
N PRO A 54 2.82 9.52 10.27
CA PRO A 54 3.38 10.81 9.86
C PRO A 54 2.89 11.26 8.48
N GLU A 55 2.79 12.57 8.29
CA GLU A 55 2.54 13.17 6.97
C GLU A 55 3.55 12.66 5.93
N GLY A 56 3.08 12.44 4.70
CA GLY A 56 3.89 11.89 3.61
C GLY A 56 4.17 10.39 3.70
N SER A 57 3.57 9.68 4.67
CA SER A 57 3.56 8.22 4.67
C SER A 57 2.85 7.68 3.41
N VAL A 58 3.33 6.53 2.93
CA VAL A 58 2.82 5.89 1.72
C VAL A 58 1.99 4.68 2.08
N PHE A 59 0.73 4.70 1.65
CA PHE A 59 -0.27 3.69 1.89
C PHE A 59 -0.57 2.96 0.58
N VAL A 60 -0.23 1.68 0.54
CA VAL A 60 -0.47 0.80 -0.60
C VAL A 60 -1.60 -0.16 -0.24
N PHE A 61 -2.81 0.13 -0.72
CA PHE A 61 -4.00 -0.65 -0.41
C PHE A 61 -4.12 -1.86 -1.33
N TYR A 62 -4.51 -3.01 -0.78
CA TYR A 62 -4.79 -4.19 -1.58
C TYR A 62 -6.12 -4.85 -1.17
N CYS A 63 -6.76 -5.49 -2.15
CA CYS A 63 -7.83 -6.47 -1.97
C CYS A 63 -7.46 -7.78 -2.68
N ASP A 64 -8.42 -8.68 -2.95
CA ASP A 64 -8.13 -9.96 -3.60
C ASP A 64 -7.59 -9.79 -5.04
N THR A 65 -8.15 -8.84 -5.82
CA THR A 65 -7.82 -8.64 -7.25
C THR A 65 -7.23 -7.26 -7.59
N GLY A 66 -7.20 -6.33 -6.63
CA GLY A 66 -6.76 -4.95 -6.84
C GLY A 66 -7.81 -4.02 -7.46
N LYS A 67 -8.93 -4.55 -7.96
CA LYS A 67 -9.99 -3.75 -8.59
C LYS A 67 -10.62 -2.78 -7.60
N GLU A 68 -11.08 -3.30 -6.46
CA GLU A 68 -11.76 -2.50 -5.45
C GLU A 68 -10.81 -1.46 -4.80
N SER A 69 -9.57 -1.86 -4.49
CA SER A 69 -8.59 -0.93 -3.92
C SER A 69 -8.26 0.23 -4.87
N LYS A 70 -8.29 -0.01 -6.18
CA LYS A 70 -8.12 1.02 -7.21
C LYS A 70 -9.34 1.93 -7.33
N GLU A 71 -10.54 1.36 -7.45
CA GLU A 71 -11.78 2.12 -7.59
C GLU A 71 -12.02 3.06 -6.39
N ARG A 72 -11.62 2.64 -5.20
CA ARG A 72 -11.76 3.39 -3.95
C ARG A 72 -10.62 4.37 -3.65
N LEU A 73 -9.60 4.48 -4.52
CA LEU A 73 -8.50 5.44 -4.33
C LEU A 73 -8.96 6.89 -4.06
N PRO A 74 -9.97 7.44 -4.76
CA PRO A 74 -10.47 8.78 -4.47
C PRO A 74 -11.01 8.91 -3.03
N GLU A 75 -11.63 7.87 -2.49
CA GLU A 75 -12.12 7.85 -1.11
C GLU A 75 -10.97 7.82 -0.11
N PHE A 76 -9.95 6.98 -0.38
CA PHE A 76 -8.75 6.93 0.47
C PHE A 76 -8.01 8.26 0.50
N ARG A 77 -7.86 8.93 -0.66
CA ARG A 77 -7.25 10.27 -0.75
C ARG A 77 -8.03 11.34 0.02
N LYS A 78 -9.36 11.29 -0.02
CA LYS A 78 -10.21 12.18 0.80
C LYS A 78 -10.05 11.91 2.29
N LYS A 79 -9.85 10.65 2.68
CA LYS A 79 -9.74 10.23 4.08
C LYS A 79 -8.36 10.47 4.68
N PHE A 80 -7.32 10.41 3.85
CA PHE A 80 -5.91 10.59 4.20
C PHE A 80 -5.25 11.63 3.27
N PRO A 81 -5.69 12.90 3.33
CA PRO A 81 -5.24 13.95 2.39
C PRO A 81 -3.75 14.27 2.51
N ASP A 82 -3.14 13.98 3.65
CA ASP A 82 -1.72 14.20 3.97
C ASP A 82 -0.85 12.95 3.72
N LYS A 83 -1.44 11.88 3.17
CA LYS A 83 -0.78 10.61 2.86
C LYS A 83 -0.81 10.31 1.37
N ILE A 84 0.15 9.53 0.91
CA ILE A 84 0.20 9.07 -0.48
C ILE A 84 -0.57 7.75 -0.59
N CYS A 85 -1.67 7.74 -1.33
CA CYS A 85 -2.54 6.58 -1.49
C CYS A 85 -2.36 5.93 -2.87
N ILE A 86 -2.02 4.64 -2.87
CA ILE A 86 -1.70 3.81 -4.05
C ILE A 86 -2.45 2.48 -3.92
N SER A 87 -2.86 1.88 -5.04
CA SER A 87 -3.41 0.52 -5.08
C SER A 87 -2.36 -0.51 -5.49
N LEU A 88 -2.35 -1.68 -4.85
CA LEU A 88 -1.54 -2.82 -5.29
C LEU A 88 -2.18 -3.46 -6.53
N ARG A 89 -1.48 -3.38 -7.67
CA ARG A 89 -1.93 -3.95 -8.94
C ARG A 89 -2.12 -5.46 -8.83
N GLY A 90 -3.30 -5.94 -9.18
CA GLY A 90 -3.65 -7.37 -9.12
C GLY A 90 -3.94 -7.89 -7.71
N GLY A 91 -3.81 -7.04 -6.69
CA GLY A 91 -4.12 -7.38 -5.29
C GLY A 91 -3.30 -8.57 -4.76
N ARG A 92 -3.87 -9.24 -3.76
CA ARG A 92 -3.31 -10.45 -3.15
C ARG A 92 -3.11 -11.58 -4.17
N GLY A 93 -4.01 -11.73 -5.14
CA GLY A 93 -3.97 -12.80 -6.12
C GLY A 93 -2.73 -12.78 -7.03
N TYR A 94 -2.09 -11.62 -7.18
CA TYR A 94 -0.88 -11.45 -7.99
C TYR A 94 0.41 -11.50 -7.16
N TRP A 95 0.31 -11.65 -5.84
CA TRP A 95 1.47 -11.67 -4.95
C TRP A 95 2.27 -12.97 -5.08
N ARG A 96 3.55 -12.85 -5.41
CA ARG A 96 4.50 -13.96 -5.52
C ARG A 96 5.34 -14.06 -4.25
N LYS A 97 5.19 -15.17 -3.50
CA LYS A 97 5.96 -15.46 -2.27
C LYS A 97 7.49 -15.50 -2.47
N THR A 98 7.93 -15.78 -3.70
CA THR A 98 9.35 -15.87 -4.07
C THR A 98 9.99 -14.51 -4.34
N LEU A 99 9.19 -13.47 -4.59
CA LEU A 99 9.69 -12.13 -4.86
C LEU A 99 9.82 -11.34 -3.54
N ARG A 100 11.04 -10.97 -3.19
CA ARG A 100 11.41 -10.32 -1.91
C ARG A 100 12.33 -9.11 -2.18
N ALA A 101 12.30 -8.11 -1.29
CA ALA A 101 13.09 -6.86 -1.38
C ALA A 101 14.54 -7.02 -0.89
#